data_AF-H8ZKV6-F1
#
_entry.id   AF-H8ZKV6-F1
#
_cell.length_a   1.000
_cell.length_b   1.000
_cell.length_c   1.000
_cell.angle_alpha   90.00
_cell.angle_beta   90.00
_cell.angle_gamma   90.00
#
_symmetry.space_group_name_H-M   'P 1'
#
loop_
_entity.id
_entity.type
_entity.pdbx_description
1 polymer ?
#
loop_
_entity_poly.entity_id
_entity_poly.type
_entity_poly.pdbx_seq_one_letter_code
_entity_poly.pdbx_strand_id
1 'polypeptide(L)'
;MKKGLAVAESATVTSALHEHSLTLDQAAVLLEFEDAADARAHLVEVATTDLTQFEHTAQSLRDNAAEKARLAAVEQEHIDNGFQVLTRGEAYGEGSPWVVLRKLHTADSAQVAVEHIATVPVRGALLA
;
A
#
# COMPACT_ATOMS: atom_id res chain seq x y z
N MET A 1 -10.40 -25.72 -13.33
CA MET A 1 -11.84 -25.53 -13.05
C MET A 1 -12.12 -24.26 -12.24
N LYS A 2 -11.50 -24.04 -11.06
CA LYS A 2 -11.80 -22.86 -10.21
C LYS A 2 -11.55 -21.48 -10.85
N LYS A 3 -10.44 -21.28 -11.57
CA LYS A 3 -10.09 -19.97 -12.16
C LYS A 3 -11.10 -19.50 -13.22
N GLY A 4 -11.55 -20.40 -14.09
CA GLY A 4 -12.51 -20.06 -15.14
C GLY A 4 -13.89 -19.67 -14.61
N LEU A 5 -14.33 -20.28 -13.51
CA LEU A 5 -15.57 -19.89 -12.86
C LEU A 5 -15.48 -18.50 -12.23
N ALA A 6 -14.39 -18.22 -11.51
CA ALA A 6 -14.20 -16.92 -10.86
C ALA A 6 -14.10 -15.77 -11.89
N VAL A 7 -13.45 -16.02 -13.04
CA VAL A 7 -13.43 -15.06 -14.17
C VAL A 7 -14.84 -14.79 -14.69
N ALA A 8 -15.67 -15.82 -14.84
CA ALA A 8 -17.03 -15.69 -15.34
C ALA A 8 -17.98 -14.97 -14.35
N GLU A 9 -17.66 -14.99 -13.05
CA GLU A 9 -18.42 -14.27 -12.01
C GLU A 9 -18.10 -12.77 -11.98
N SER A 10 -16.93 -12.35 -12.52
CA SER A 10 -16.57 -10.94 -12.63
C SER A 10 -17.01 -10.36 -13.97
N ALA A 11 -18.05 -9.52 -13.94
CA ALA A 11 -18.56 -8.84 -15.14
C ALA A 11 -17.48 -7.99 -15.82
N THR A 12 -16.65 -7.31 -15.02
CA THR A 12 -15.57 -6.45 -15.52
C THR A 12 -14.49 -7.23 -16.25
N VAL A 13 -14.03 -8.36 -15.68
CA VAL A 13 -13.03 -9.21 -16.32
C VAL A 13 -13.60 -9.91 -17.56
N THR A 14 -14.86 -10.34 -17.50
CA THR A 14 -15.55 -10.97 -18.64
C THR A 14 -15.69 -10.00 -19.83
N SER A 15 -16.00 -8.73 -19.58
CA SER A 15 -16.00 -7.70 -20.62
C SER A 15 -14.62 -7.51 -21.25
N ALA A 16 -13.56 -7.35 -20.43
CA ALA A 16 -12.20 -7.19 -20.92
C ALA A 16 -11.72 -8.40 -21.75
N LEU A 17 -12.12 -9.62 -21.38
CA LEU A 17 -11.84 -10.84 -22.13
C LEU A 17 -12.41 -10.77 -23.56
N HIS A 18 -13.66 -10.33 -23.70
CA HIS A 18 -14.33 -10.22 -25.00
C HIS A 18 -13.81 -9.03 -25.82
N GLU A 19 -13.63 -7.86 -25.19
CA GLU A 19 -13.22 -6.62 -25.86
C GLU A 19 -11.79 -6.69 -26.40
N HIS A 20 -10.89 -7.35 -25.66
CA HIS A 20 -9.46 -7.39 -25.97
C HIS A 20 -8.95 -8.76 -26.40
N SER A 21 -9.85 -9.72 -26.64
CA SER A 21 -9.52 -11.10 -27.05
C SER A 21 -8.49 -11.77 -26.12
N LEU A 22 -8.61 -11.55 -24.82
CA LEU A 22 -7.66 -12.07 -23.83
C LEU A 22 -7.83 -13.57 -23.63
N THR A 23 -6.74 -14.24 -23.24
CA THR A 23 -6.78 -15.64 -22.82
C THR A 23 -7.39 -15.76 -21.42
N LEU A 24 -7.89 -16.96 -21.09
CA LEU A 24 -8.44 -17.22 -19.76
C LEU A 24 -7.41 -17.03 -18.64
N ASP A 25 -6.13 -17.31 -18.92
CA ASP A 25 -5.04 -17.10 -17.97
C ASP A 25 -4.78 -15.60 -17.72
N GLN A 26 -4.80 -14.77 -18.77
CA GLN A 26 -4.70 -13.32 -18.64
C GLN A 26 -5.88 -12.74 -17.86
N ALA A 27 -7.08 -13.23 -18.14
CA ALA A 27 -8.29 -12.84 -17.40
C ALA A 27 -8.21 -13.23 -15.92
N ALA A 28 -7.65 -14.40 -15.61
CA ALA A 28 -7.41 -14.79 -14.22
C ALA A 28 -6.42 -13.86 -13.52
N VAL A 29 -5.41 -13.33 -14.23
CA VAL A 29 -4.48 -12.33 -13.68
C VAL A 29 -5.20 -10.99 -13.47
N LEU A 30 -6.04 -10.53 -14.42
CA LEU A 30 -6.84 -9.31 -14.24
C LEU A 30 -7.77 -9.39 -13.02
N LEU A 31 -8.29 -10.57 -12.71
CA LEU A 31 -9.13 -10.81 -11.55
C LEU A 31 -8.40 -10.58 -10.22
N GLU A 32 -7.08 -10.80 -10.16
CA GLU A 32 -6.28 -10.51 -8.96
C GLU A 32 -6.30 -9.02 -8.58
N PHE A 33 -6.66 -8.16 -9.53
CA PHE A 33 -6.72 -6.71 -9.38
C PHE A 33 -8.16 -6.19 -9.48
N GLU A 34 -9.17 -7.00 -9.15
CA GLU A 34 -10.60 -6.62 -9.26
C GLU A 34 -10.90 -5.26 -8.60
N ASP A 35 -10.39 -5.03 -7.40
CA ASP A 35 -10.57 -3.78 -6.65
C ASP A 35 -9.58 -2.66 -7.02
N ALA A 36 -8.67 -2.90 -7.98
CA ALA A 36 -7.64 -1.97 -8.42
C ALA A 36 -7.82 -1.62 -9.90
N ALA A 37 -8.78 -0.75 -10.19
CA ALA A 37 -9.17 -0.37 -11.55
C ALA A 37 -8.00 0.11 -12.41
N ASP A 38 -7.11 0.94 -11.86
CA ASP A 38 -5.93 1.46 -12.58
C ASP A 38 -4.94 0.34 -12.92
N ALA A 39 -4.71 -0.60 -12.00
CA ALA A 39 -3.83 -1.75 -12.20
C ALA A 39 -4.37 -2.66 -13.32
N ARG A 40 -5.69 -2.91 -13.34
CA ARG A 40 -6.30 -3.68 -14.44
C ARG A 40 -6.22 -2.95 -15.77
N ALA A 41 -6.51 -1.65 -15.79
CA ALA A 41 -6.44 -0.86 -17.02
C ALA A 41 -5.03 -0.92 -17.63
N HIS A 42 -3.99 -0.81 -16.80
CA HIS A 42 -2.61 -0.95 -17.23
C HIS A 42 -2.29 -2.36 -17.76
N LEU A 43 -2.80 -3.42 -17.11
CA LEU A 43 -2.63 -4.79 -17.60
C LEU A 43 -3.35 -5.05 -18.92
N VAL A 44 -4.54 -4.49 -19.12
CA VAL A 44 -5.26 -4.55 -20.40
C VAL A 44 -4.50 -3.83 -21.51
N GLU A 45 -3.96 -2.65 -21.21
CA GLU A 45 -3.09 -1.90 -22.13
C GLU A 45 -1.87 -2.75 -22.53
N VAL A 46 -1.16 -3.33 -21.55
CA VAL A 46 0.01 -4.17 -21.83
C VAL A 46 -0.38 -5.42 -22.63
N ALA A 47 -1.50 -6.08 -22.30
CA ALA A 47 -1.97 -7.26 -23.03
C ALA A 47 -2.28 -6.98 -24.50
N THR A 48 -2.71 -5.75 -24.83
CA THR A 48 -3.05 -5.34 -26.20
C THR A 48 -1.90 -4.72 -26.98
N THR A 49 -0.87 -4.20 -26.31
CA THR A 49 0.25 -3.49 -26.93
C THR A 49 1.54 -4.31 -26.97
N ASP A 50 1.89 -4.98 -25.86
CA ASP A 50 3.07 -5.83 -25.75
C ASP A 50 2.82 -6.97 -24.76
N LEU A 51 2.35 -8.10 -25.29
CA LEU A 51 2.05 -9.26 -24.50
C LEU A 51 3.28 -9.85 -23.77
N THR A 52 4.49 -9.61 -24.26
CA THR A 52 5.71 -10.14 -23.62
C THR A 52 5.96 -9.51 -22.25
N GLN A 53 5.42 -8.31 -22.02
CA GLN A 53 5.54 -7.57 -20.77
C GLN A 53 4.43 -7.87 -19.78
N PHE A 54 3.38 -8.59 -20.17
CA PHE A 54 2.19 -8.80 -19.33
C PHE A 54 2.52 -9.43 -17.97
N GLU A 55 3.27 -10.53 -17.97
CA GLU A 55 3.66 -11.22 -16.73
C GLU A 55 4.59 -10.37 -15.86
N HIS A 56 5.52 -9.63 -16.47
CA HIS A 56 6.41 -8.73 -15.74
C HIS A 56 5.62 -7.60 -15.07
N THR A 57 4.70 -6.97 -15.80
CA THR A 57 3.82 -5.93 -15.28
C THR A 57 2.92 -6.46 -14.17
N ALA A 58 2.33 -7.65 -14.34
CA ALA A 58 1.52 -8.28 -13.31
C ALA A 58 2.33 -8.52 -12.03
N GLN A 59 3.56 -9.02 -12.15
CA GLN A 59 4.41 -9.23 -10.99
C GLN A 59 4.80 -7.92 -10.31
N SER A 60 5.16 -6.89 -11.08
CA SER A 60 5.46 -5.57 -10.51
C SER A 60 4.27 -4.99 -9.75
N LEU A 61 3.05 -5.16 -10.25
CA LEU A 61 1.83 -4.74 -9.56
C LEU A 61 1.58 -5.53 -8.27
N ARG A 62 1.86 -6.83 -8.25
CA ARG A 62 1.79 -7.65 -7.02
C ARG A 62 2.80 -7.17 -5.98
N ASP A 63 4.03 -6.92 -6.40
CA ASP A 63 5.10 -6.46 -5.51
C ASP A 63 4.75 -5.09 -4.90
N ASN A 64 4.23 -4.18 -5.71
CA ASN A 64 3.75 -2.88 -5.25
C ASN A 64 2.58 -3.01 -4.26
N ALA A 65 1.62 -3.91 -4.53
CA ALA A 65 0.50 -4.18 -3.63
C ALA A 65 0.96 -4.78 -2.30
N ALA A 66 1.91 -5.72 -2.34
CA ALA A 66 2.51 -6.33 -1.16
C ALA A 66 3.26 -5.29 -0.31
N GLU A 67 4.03 -4.39 -0.95
CA GLU A 67 4.72 -3.31 -0.24
C GLU A 67 3.73 -2.33 0.39
N LYS A 68 2.67 -1.93 -0.33
CA LYS A 68 1.62 -1.07 0.21
C LYS A 68 0.93 -1.72 1.42
N ALA A 69 0.63 -3.02 1.35
CA ALA A 69 0.03 -3.76 2.45
C ALA A 69 0.99 -3.85 3.66
N ARG A 70 2.29 -4.05 3.42
CA ARG A 70 3.31 -4.05 4.47
C ARG A 70 3.38 -2.70 5.18
N LEU A 71 3.38 -1.60 4.43
CA LEU A 71 3.39 -0.25 5.01
C LEU A 71 2.12 0.04 5.81
N ALA A 72 0.95 -0.33 5.28
CA ALA A 72 -0.32 -0.18 5.99
C ALA A 72 -0.36 -1.00 7.29
N ALA A 73 0.25 -2.20 7.31
CA ALA A 73 0.35 -3.00 8.53
C ALA A 73 1.24 -2.33 9.58
N VAL A 74 2.39 -1.76 9.18
CA VAL A 74 3.26 -0.98 10.07
C VAL A 74 2.55 0.26 10.60
N GLU A 75 1.77 0.94 9.77
CA GLU A 75 0.94 2.07 10.16
C GLU A 75 -0.09 1.67 11.23
N GLN A 76 -0.82 0.60 10.97
CA GLN A 76 -1.83 0.08 11.90
C GLN A 76 -1.19 -0.36 13.22
N GLU A 77 -0.02 -1.00 13.20
CA GLU A 77 0.71 -1.36 14.42
C GLU A 77 1.03 -0.12 15.27
N HIS A 78 1.43 1.00 14.67
CA HIS A 78 1.70 2.23 15.41
C HIS A 78 0.40 2.83 15.98
N ILE A 79 -0.68 2.82 15.21
CA ILE A 79 -2.00 3.28 15.66
C ILE A 79 -2.48 2.44 16.86
N ASP A 80 -2.37 1.12 16.78
CA ASP A 80 -2.77 0.18 17.85
C ASP A 80 -1.92 0.38 19.12
N ASN A 81 -0.65 0.79 18.95
CA ASN A 81 0.23 1.18 20.06
C ASN A 81 -0.05 2.59 20.60
N GLY A 82 -1.08 3.28 20.09
CA GLY A 82 -1.54 4.59 20.54
C GLY A 82 -0.67 5.74 20.05
N PHE A 83 -0.04 5.59 18.89
CA PHE A 83 0.60 6.68 18.17
C PHE A 83 -0.35 7.30 17.14
N GLN A 84 -0.24 8.60 16.96
CA GLN A 84 -0.75 9.27 15.78
C GLN A 84 0.31 9.19 14.68
N VAL A 85 -0.02 8.55 13.55
CA VAL A 85 0.88 8.54 12.39
C VAL A 85 0.82 9.92 11.73
N LEU A 86 2.00 10.53 11.54
CA LEU A 86 2.16 11.88 11.03
C LEU A 86 2.65 11.84 9.59
N THR A 87 2.13 12.75 8.78
CA THR A 87 2.75 13.15 7.52
C THR A 87 4.00 13.99 7.79
N ARG A 88 4.86 14.10 6.77
CA ARG A 88 6.04 14.97 6.82
C ARG A 88 5.68 16.44 7.08
N GLY A 89 4.55 16.89 6.51
CA GLY A 89 4.03 18.25 6.70
C GLY A 89 3.58 18.50 8.14
N GLU A 90 2.90 17.55 8.77
CA GLU A 90 2.52 17.65 10.17
C GLU A 90 3.74 17.61 11.10
N ALA A 91 4.72 16.75 10.83
CA ALA A 91 5.90 16.58 11.68
C ALA A 91 6.91 17.74 11.60
N TYR A 92 7.04 18.41 10.45
CA TYR A 92 8.09 19.41 10.19
C TYR A 92 7.59 20.74 9.61
N GLY A 93 6.30 20.89 9.36
CA GLY A 93 5.72 22.12 8.84
C GLY A 93 5.87 23.31 9.78
N GLU A 94 5.76 24.51 9.22
CA GLU A 94 5.73 25.73 10.02
C GLU A 94 4.56 25.70 11.01
N GLY A 95 4.83 26.05 12.27
CA GLY A 95 3.82 25.96 13.34
C GLY A 95 3.51 24.54 13.82
N SER A 96 4.27 23.52 13.40
CA SER A 96 4.10 22.16 13.91
C SER A 96 4.24 22.12 15.44
N PRO A 97 3.28 21.52 16.17
CA PRO A 97 3.36 21.35 17.61
C PRO A 97 4.26 20.17 18.02
N TRP A 98 4.76 19.39 17.05
CA TRP A 98 5.50 18.16 17.29
C TRP A 98 6.98 18.43 17.54
N VAL A 99 7.55 17.76 18.54
CA VAL A 99 8.98 17.84 18.85
C VAL A 99 9.63 16.48 18.66
N VAL A 100 10.71 16.43 17.88
CA VAL A 100 11.44 15.19 17.60
C VAL A 100 12.13 14.70 18.87
N LEU A 101 11.89 13.44 19.25
CA LEU A 101 12.48 12.76 20.41
C LEU A 101 13.99 12.99 20.56
N ARG A 102 14.77 12.89 19.47
CA ARG A 102 16.23 13.09 19.47
C ARG A 102 16.71 14.48 19.92
N LYS A 103 15.81 15.47 19.98
CA LYS A 103 16.10 16.82 20.48
C LYS A 103 15.77 16.97 21.96
N LEU A 104 15.03 16.03 22.53
CA LEU A 104 14.62 16.05 23.93
C LEU A 104 15.66 15.32 24.78
N HIS A 105 15.95 15.90 25.94
CA HIS A 105 16.82 15.32 26.94
C HIS A 105 16.08 15.26 28.27
N THR A 106 16.38 14.22 29.05
CA THR A 106 15.95 14.09 30.45
C THR A 106 16.64 15.14 31.31
N ALA A 107 16.21 15.27 32.57
CA ALA A 107 16.83 16.19 33.53
C ALA A 107 18.33 15.89 33.74
N ASP A 108 18.72 14.63 33.60
CA ASP A 108 20.11 14.17 33.71
C ASP A 108 20.91 14.34 32.40
N SER A 109 20.37 15.09 31.44
CA SER A 109 20.96 15.31 30.10
C SER A 109 21.11 14.06 29.24
N ALA A 110 20.48 12.93 29.59
CA ALA A 110 20.39 11.75 28.73
C ALA A 110 19.32 11.95 27.65
N GLN A 111 19.55 11.44 26.44
CA GLN A 111 18.58 11.54 25.34
C GLN A 111 17.28 10.78 25.67
N VAL A 112 16.14 11.40 25.37
CA VAL A 112 14.83 10.77 25.57
C VAL A 112 14.62 9.64 24.55
N ALA A 113 14.35 8.44 25.05
CA ALA A 113 13.96 7.25 24.30
C ALA A 113 12.43 6.99 24.35
N VAL A 114 11.94 6.04 23.55
CA VAL A 114 10.51 5.75 23.38
C VAL A 114 9.83 5.35 24.69
N GLU A 115 10.55 4.65 25.56
CA GLU A 115 10.07 4.18 26.87
C GLU A 115 9.71 5.34 27.79
N HIS A 116 10.44 6.45 27.69
CA HIS A 116 10.20 7.66 28.49
C HIS A 116 8.92 8.39 28.11
N ILE A 117 8.43 8.21 26.87
CA ILE A 117 7.19 8.82 26.41
C ILE A 117 6.01 7.86 26.49
N ALA A 118 6.16 6.65 27.02
CA ALA A 118 5.11 5.64 27.06
C ALA A 118 3.83 6.14 27.75
N THR A 119 3.95 7.03 28.73
CA THR A 119 2.83 7.61 29.50
C THR A 119 2.34 8.96 28.94
N VAL A 120 2.96 9.48 27.89
CA VAL A 120 2.54 10.76 27.28
C VAL A 120 1.26 10.53 26.48
N PRO A 121 0.19 11.30 26.72
CA PRO A 121 -1.12 11.02 26.12
C PRO A 121 -1.17 11.22 24.60
N VAL A 122 -0.28 12.03 24.03
CA VAL A 122 -0.22 12.30 22.59
C VAL A 122 1.20 12.05 22.10
N ARG A 123 1.35 11.06 21.21
CA ARG A 123 2.66 10.61 20.68
C ARG A 123 2.55 10.47 19.18
N GLY A 124 3.47 11.10 18.46
CA GLY A 124 3.49 11.11 17.00
C GLY A 124 4.55 10.16 16.47
N ALA A 125 4.22 9.40 15.43
CA ALA A 125 5.16 8.57 14.69
C ALA A 125 5.20 9.05 13.23
N LEU A 126 6.38 9.40 12.74
CA LEU A 126 6.60 9.66 11.31
C LEU A 126 7.20 8.39 10.70
N LEU A 127 6.44 7.72 9.85
CA LEU A 127 6.90 6.57 9.06
C LEU A 127 7.51 7.12 7.76
N ALA A 128 8.77 6.76 7.49
CA ALA A 128 9.55 7.26 6.35
C ALA A 128 10.15 6.11 5.56
#